data_AF-A0A927KMW5-F1
#
_entry.id   AF-A0A927KMW5-F1
#
_cell.length_a   1.000
_cell.length_b   1.000
_cell.length_c   1.000
_cell.angle_alpha   90.00
_cell.angle_beta   90.00
_cell.angle_gamma   90.00
#
_symmetry.space_group_name_H-M   'P 1'
#
loop_
_entity.id
_entity.type
_entity.pdbx_description
1 polymer ?
#
loop_
_entity_poly.entity_id
_entity_poly.type
_entity_poly.pdbx_seq_one_letter_code
_entity_poly.pdbx_strand_id
1 'polypeptide(L)'
;MNSNRDDSLEERRKRLANELAKVKTEDEAEAAAERNAGETRKGFAMAMKLSSEFISAIVVGAMLGYLLDYLAGTSPWGMIILLLLGFCAGVLNVLRSAGVVAQPQFSDDAQTKKQNGKNSP
;
A
#
# COMPACT_ATOMS: atom_id res chain seq x y z
N MET A 1 -29.39 7.01 59.72
CA MET A 1 -28.00 7.53 59.59
C MET A 1 -27.27 6.92 58.37
N ASN A 2 -27.84 6.94 57.15
CA ASN A 2 -27.21 6.30 55.97
C ASN A 2 -26.63 7.28 54.94
N SER A 3 -27.10 8.53 54.90
CA SER A 3 -26.68 9.55 53.92
C SER A 3 -25.17 9.79 53.86
N ASN A 4 -24.51 9.96 55.01
CA ASN A 4 -23.06 10.21 55.07
C ASN A 4 -22.19 9.08 54.47
N ARG A 5 -22.70 7.84 54.42
CA ARG A 5 -21.95 6.71 53.84
C ARG A 5 -22.08 6.70 52.32
N ASP A 6 -23.28 6.98 51.83
CA ASP A 6 -23.57 7.01 50.39
C ASP A 6 -22.79 8.13 49.69
N ASP A 7 -22.69 9.30 50.33
CA ASP A 7 -21.90 10.44 49.84
C ASP A 7 -20.42 10.06 49.64
N SER A 8 -19.83 9.34 50.59
CA SER A 8 -18.42 8.90 50.53
C SER A 8 -18.15 7.85 49.44
N LEU A 9 -19.15 7.04 49.07
CA LEU A 9 -19.03 6.02 48.03
C LEU A 9 -19.16 6.65 46.64
N GLU A 10 -20.04 7.65 46.50
CA GLU A 10 -20.15 8.43 45.27
C GLU A 10 -18.87 9.20 44.96
N GLU A 11 -18.24 9.82 45.96
CA GLU A 11 -16.96 10.49 45.79
C GLU A 11 -15.86 9.53 45.30
N ARG A 12 -15.77 8.34 45.91
CA ARG A 12 -14.82 7.30 45.49
C ARG A 12 -15.10 6.80 44.07
N ARG A 13 -16.36 6.59 43.71
CA ARG A 13 -16.75 6.19 42.34
C ARG A 13 -16.40 7.27 41.33
N LYS A 14 -16.67 8.54 41.63
CA LYS A 14 -16.30 9.67 40.77
C LYS A 14 -14.78 9.77 40.59
N ARG A 15 -14.01 9.61 41.67
CA ARG A 15 -12.55 9.59 41.63
C ARG A 15 -12.04 8.45 40.76
N LEU A 16 -12.54 7.24 40.95
CA LEU A 16 -12.14 6.06 40.18
C LEU A 16 -12.55 6.19 38.70
N ALA A 17 -13.74 6.71 38.40
CA ALA A 17 -14.18 6.95 37.03
C ALA A 17 -13.28 7.95 36.31
N ASN A 18 -12.85 9.00 37.01
CA ASN A 18 -11.93 10.00 36.46
C ASN A 18 -10.51 9.42 36.25
N GLU A 19 -10.04 8.60 37.19
CA GLU A 19 -8.76 7.90 37.11
C GLU A 19 -8.75 6.87 35.97
N LEU A 20 -9.83 6.10 35.78
CA LEU A 20 -10.00 5.17 34.66
C LEU A 20 -10.07 5.90 33.31
N ALA A 21 -10.79 7.03 33.25
CA ALA A 21 -10.89 7.82 32.04
C ALA A 21 -9.50 8.33 31.61
N LYS A 22 -8.70 8.80 32.57
CA LYS A 22 -7.33 9.26 32.31
C LYS A 22 -6.42 8.12 31.82
N VAL A 23 -6.40 6.98 32.51
CA VAL A 23 -5.58 5.82 32.11
C VAL A 23 -5.98 5.33 30.73
N LYS A 24 -7.28 5.22 30.45
CA LYS A 24 -7.78 4.81 29.13
C LYS A 24 -7.34 5.77 28.03
N THR A 25 -7.38 7.08 28.27
CA THR A 25 -6.91 8.05 27.27
C THR A 25 -5.39 7.99 27.05
N GLU A 26 -4.62 7.69 28.09
CA GLU A 26 -3.16 7.53 28.01
C GLU A 26 -2.80 6.25 27.23
N ASP A 27 -3.44 5.12 27.56
CA ASP A 27 -3.27 3.84 26.87
C ASP A 27 -3.70 3.92 25.38
N GLU A 28 -4.80 4.61 25.09
CA GLU A 28 -5.26 4.82 23.70
C GLU A 28 -4.31 5.71 22.91
N ALA A 29 -3.73 6.75 23.53
CA ALA A 29 -2.74 7.61 22.91
C ALA A 29 -1.41 6.89 22.65
N GLU A 30 -0.96 6.07 23.59
CA GLU A 30 0.27 5.27 23.46
C GLU A 30 0.10 4.18 22.40
N ALA A 31 -1.03 3.45 22.41
CA ALA A 31 -1.35 2.48 21.37
C ALA A 31 -1.50 3.12 19.98
N ALA A 32 -2.04 4.33 19.89
CA ALA A 32 -2.10 5.08 18.64
C ALA A 32 -0.71 5.53 18.17
N ALA A 33 0.17 5.96 19.07
CA ALA A 33 1.54 6.35 18.74
C ALA A 33 2.37 5.16 18.24
N GLU A 34 2.27 3.99 18.89
CA GLU A 34 2.93 2.77 18.45
C GLU A 34 2.42 2.28 17.08
N ARG A 35 1.11 2.33 16.86
CA ARG A 35 0.51 1.98 15.55
C ARG A 35 1.02 2.91 14.45
N ASN A 36 1.04 4.22 14.69
CA ASN A 36 1.56 5.20 13.74
C ASN A 36 3.06 5.01 13.44
N ALA A 37 3.86 4.70 14.46
CA ALA A 37 5.28 4.39 14.28
C ALA A 37 5.48 3.10 13.45
N GLY A 38 4.67 2.07 13.70
CA GLY A 38 4.65 0.83 12.93
C GLY A 38 4.21 1.01 11.47
N GLU A 39 3.17 1.80 11.24
CA GLU A 39 2.66 2.15 9.90
C GLU A 39 3.68 2.97 9.12
N THR A 40 4.30 3.97 9.76
CA THR A 40 5.37 4.80 9.14
C THR A 40 6.56 3.94 8.73
N ARG A 41 6.99 3.01 9.58
CA ARG A 41 8.10 2.09 9.27
C ARG A 41 7.75 1.15 8.11
N LYS A 42 6.51 0.64 8.05
CA LYS A 42 6.03 -0.19 6.94
C LYS A 42 5.96 0.60 5.63
N GLY A 43 5.43 1.82 5.66
CA GLY A 43 5.38 2.72 4.50
C GLY A 43 6.77 3.05 3.97
N PHE A 44 7.71 3.37 4.86
CA PHE A 44 9.11 3.61 4.48
C PHE A 44 9.78 2.37 3.89
N ALA A 45 9.62 1.20 4.53
CA ALA A 45 10.18 -0.05 4.02
C ALA A 45 9.62 -0.41 2.63
N MET A 46 8.32 -0.21 2.42
CA MET A 46 7.69 -0.40 1.12
C MET A 46 8.22 0.59 0.07
N ALA A 47 8.34 1.87 0.41
CA ALA A 47 8.88 2.89 -0.48
C ALA A 47 10.34 2.62 -0.88
N MET A 48 11.18 2.19 0.08
CA MET A 48 12.57 1.81 -0.16
C MET A 48 12.69 0.55 -1.04
N LYS A 49 11.80 -0.42 -0.85
CA LYS A 49 11.77 -1.61 -1.70
C LYS A 49 11.36 -1.26 -3.13
N LEU A 50 10.30 -0.46 -3.28
CA LEU A 50 9.81 -0.02 -4.59
C LEU A 50 10.88 0.80 -5.35
N SER A 51 11.57 1.71 -4.65
CA SER A 51 12.64 2.50 -5.25
C SER A 51 13.84 1.64 -5.65
N SER A 52 14.22 0.66 -4.82
CA SER A 52 15.30 -0.29 -5.15
C SER A 52 14.95 -1.16 -6.35
N GLU A 53 13.72 -1.68 -6.42
CA GLU A 53 13.26 -2.48 -7.56
C GLU A 53 13.30 -1.64 -8.85
N PHE A 54 12.84 -0.39 -8.80
CA PHE A 54 12.89 0.53 -9.94
C PHE A 54 14.32 0.85 -10.41
N ILE A 55 15.20 1.22 -9.47
CA ILE A 55 16.60 1.53 -9.80
C ILE A 55 17.30 0.30 -10.37
N SER A 56 17.07 -0.90 -9.81
CA SER A 56 17.67 -2.14 -10.30
C SER A 56 17.25 -2.44 -11.75
N ALA A 57 15.97 -2.25 -12.08
CA ALA A 57 15.47 -2.43 -13.44
C ALA A 57 16.13 -1.45 -14.42
N ILE A 58 16.32 -0.18 -14.02
CA ILE A 58 17.02 0.82 -14.84
C ILE A 58 18.47 0.42 -15.07
N VAL A 59 19.19 0.04 -14.00
CA VAL A 59 20.61 -0.35 -14.09
C VAL A 59 20.77 -1.57 -14.99
N VAL A 60 19.92 -2.58 -14.83
CA VAL A 60 19.95 -3.79 -15.67
C VAL A 60 19.59 -3.46 -17.12
N GLY A 61 18.59 -2.61 -17.35
CA GLY A 61 18.23 -2.14 -18.70
C GLY A 61 19.36 -1.36 -19.38
N ALA A 62 20.04 -0.48 -18.64
CA ALA A 62 21.20 0.26 -19.12
C ALA A 62 22.38 -0.65 -19.44
N MET A 63 22.64 -1.64 -18.58
CA MET A 63 23.71 -2.62 -18.79
C MET A 63 23.45 -3.51 -20.01
N LEU A 64 22.21 -3.98 -20.17
CA LEU A 64 21.80 -4.75 -21.35
C LEU A 64 21.82 -3.92 -22.63
N GLY A 65 21.37 -2.66 -22.58
CA GLY A 65 21.42 -1.73 -23.69
C GLY A 65 22.86 -1.43 -24.14
N TYR A 66 23.76 -1.22 -23.17
CA TYR A 66 25.18 -1.03 -23.44
C TYR A 66 25.84 -2.27 -24.07
N LEU A 67 25.50 -3.47 -23.59
CA LEU A 67 26.03 -4.71 -24.15
C LEU A 67 25.55 -4.94 -25.59
N LEU A 68 24.29 -4.58 -25.87
CA LEU A 68 23.71 -4.67 -27.20
C LEU A 68 24.36 -3.68 -28.18
N ASP A 69 24.62 -2.44 -27.75
CA ASP A 69 25.39 -1.45 -28.53
C ASP A 69 26.81 -1.94 -28.83
N TYR A 70 27.46 -2.60 -27.86
CA TYR A 70 28.80 -3.16 -28.02
C TYR A 70 28.83 -4.31 -29.04
N LEU A 71 27.85 -5.21 -29.01
CA LEU A 71 27.72 -6.33 -29.95
C LEU A 71 27.35 -5.88 -31.37
N ALA A 72 26.53 -4.84 -31.50
CA ALA A 72 26.12 -4.30 -32.79
C ALA A 72 27.23 -3.50 -33.50
N GLY A 73 28.27 -3.07 -32.79
CA GLY A 73 29.37 -2.27 -33.35
C GLY A 73 28.95 -0.88 -33.84
N THR A 74 27.67 -0.53 -33.66
CA THR A 74 27.11 0.77 -33.99
C THR A 74 27.22 1.66 -32.75
N SER A 75 27.94 2.77 -32.88
CA SER A 75 27.88 3.93 -31.95
C SER A 75 26.44 4.23 -31.52
N PRO A 76 26.16 4.91 -30.38
CA PRO A 76 25.13 4.64 -29.35
C PRO A 76 23.65 4.78 -29.77
N TRP A 77 23.36 4.48 -31.02
CA TRP A 77 22.07 4.52 -31.67
C TRP A 77 21.17 3.40 -31.17
N GLY A 78 21.71 2.23 -30.80
CA GLY A 78 20.95 1.15 -30.19
C GLY A 78 20.43 1.58 -28.81
N MET A 79 21.28 2.19 -27.98
CA MET A 79 20.86 2.82 -26.73
C MET A 79 19.78 3.89 -26.96
N ILE A 80 19.93 4.78 -27.95
CA ILE A 80 18.93 5.83 -28.23
C ILE A 80 17.58 5.23 -28.65
N ILE A 81 17.56 4.24 -29.54
CA ILE A 81 16.33 3.59 -30.01
C ILE A 81 15.68 2.78 -28.90
N LEU A 82 16.42 1.98 -28.14
CA LEU A 82 15.88 1.22 -27.00
C LEU A 82 15.39 2.12 -25.88
N LEU A 83 16.09 3.23 -25.62
CA LEU A 83 15.67 4.23 -24.63
C LEU A 83 14.37 4.90 -25.07
N LEU A 84 14.26 5.33 -26.33
CA LEU A 84 13.03 5.93 -26.86
C LEU A 84 11.86 4.93 -26.89
N LEU A 85 12.11 3.70 -27.33
CA LEU A 85 11.09 2.65 -27.38
C LEU A 85 10.65 2.24 -25.98
N GLY A 86 11.60 2.04 -25.06
CA GLY A 86 11.35 1.71 -23.65
C GLY A 86 10.65 2.85 -22.91
N PHE A 87 11.02 4.10 -23.16
CA PHE A 87 10.35 5.28 -22.62
C PHE A 87 8.91 5.38 -23.14
N CYS A 88 8.70 5.19 -24.45
CA CYS A 88 7.36 5.21 -25.05
C CYS A 88 6.49 4.08 -24.49
N ALA A 89 7.02 2.86 -24.37
CA ALA A 89 6.35 1.73 -23.74
C ALA A 89 6.03 1.98 -22.25
N GLY A 90 6.95 2.60 -21.51
CA GLY A 90 6.77 2.97 -20.10
C GLY A 90 5.68 4.02 -19.92
N VAL A 91 5.69 5.09 -20.73
CA VAL A 91 4.64 6.11 -20.74
C VAL A 91 3.29 5.50 -21.09
N LEU A 92 3.22 4.65 -22.12
CA LEU A 92 1.98 3.93 -22.49
C LEU A 92 1.48 3.02 -21.35
N ASN A 93 2.38 2.35 -20.62
CA ASN A 93 2.01 1.50 -19.48
C ASN A 93 1.49 2.32 -18.30
N VAL A 94 2.09 3.48 -18.02
CA VAL A 94 1.62 4.42 -16.99
C VAL A 94 0.27 5.01 -17.38
N LEU A 95 0.09 5.45 -18.62
CA LEU A 95 -1.19 5.97 -19.11
C LEU A 95 -2.30 4.90 -19.08
N ARG A 96 -1.96 3.64 -19.37
CA ARG A 96 -2.88 2.51 -19.23
C ARG A 96 -3.25 2.24 -17.77
N SER A 97 -2.28 2.31 -16.86
CA SER A 97 -2.53 2.13 -15.42
C SER A 97 -3.26 3.31 -14.78
N ALA A 98 -3.03 4.53 -15.27
CA ALA A 98 -3.69 5.75 -14.84
C ALA A 98 -5.13 5.88 -15.37
N GLY A 99 -5.62 4.89 -16.14
CA GLY A 99 -7.04 4.76 -16.47
C GLY A 99 -7.51 5.47 -17.74
N VAL A 100 -6.61 5.83 -18.66
CA VAL A 100 -7.00 6.41 -19.98
C VAL A 100 -7.58 5.33 -20.92
N VAL A 101 -7.38 4.04 -20.61
CA VAL A 101 -8.03 2.93 -21.31
C VAL A 101 -8.80 2.10 -20.28
N ALA A 102 -10.13 2.22 -20.31
CA ALA A 102 -11.03 1.34 -19.57
C ALA A 102 -10.74 -0.11 -19.98
N GLN A 103 -10.34 -0.95 -19.01
CA GLN A 103 -10.28 -2.39 -19.23
C GLN A 103 -11.73 -2.88 -19.43
N PRO A 104 -12.07 -3.52 -20.56
CA PRO A 104 -13.39 -4.06 -20.74
C PRO A 104 -13.53 -5.25 -19.79
N GLN A 105 -14.52 -5.17 -18.90
CA GLN A 105 -14.95 -6.26 -18.03
C GLN A 105 -15.57 -7.36 -18.90
N PHE A 106 -14.73 -8.21 -19.48
CA PHE A 106 -15.16 -9.48 -20.05
C PHE A 106 -14.48 -10.60 -19.28
N SER A 107 -15.04 -10.96 -18.12
CA SER A 107 -15.04 -12.34 -17.57
C SER A 107 -15.56 -12.35 -16.12
N ASP A 108 -16.83 -12.02 -15.88
CA ASP A 108 -17.51 -12.40 -14.62
C ASP A 108 -18.94 -12.95 -14.81
N ASP A 109 -19.53 -12.83 -16.00
CA ASP A 109 -20.89 -13.36 -16.26
C ASP A 109 -20.94 -14.89 -16.53
N ALA A 110 -19.79 -15.53 -16.76
CA ALA A 110 -19.72 -16.95 -17.09
C ALA A 110 -19.65 -17.88 -15.86
N GLN A 111 -19.29 -17.38 -14.68
CA GLN A 111 -19.13 -18.22 -13.48
C GLN A 111 -20.38 -18.27 -12.59
N THR A 112 -21.18 -17.20 -12.55
CA THR A 112 -22.40 -17.13 -11.72
C THR A 112 -23.52 -18.07 -12.21
N LYS A 113 -23.53 -18.43 -13.50
CA LYS A 113 -24.58 -19.32 -14.05
C LYS A 113 -24.33 -20.82 -13.85
N LYS A 114 -23.09 -21.25 -13.55
CA LYS A 114 -22.80 -22.69 -13.31
C LYS A 114 -23.03 -23.14 -11.87
N GLN A 115 -23.01 -22.24 -10.89
CA GLN A 115 -23.29 -22.59 -9.49
C GLN A 115 -24.77 -22.56 -9.14
N ASN A 116 -25.57 -21.68 -9.76
CA ASN A 116 -26.99 -21.54 -9.41
C ASN A 116 -27.93 -22.59 -10.05
N GLY A 117 -27.42 -23.46 -10.94
CA GLY A 117 -28.19 -24.56 -11.54
C GLY A 117 -28.07 -25.90 -10.81
N LYS A 118 -27.30 -25.98 -9.72
CA LYS A 118 -27.02 -27.23 -8.99
C LYS A 118 -27.74 -27.33 -7.63
N ASN A 119 -28.45 -26.27 -7.23
CA ASN A 119 -29.17 -26.16 -5.95
C ASN A 119 -30.68 -25.95 -6.11
N SER A 120 -31.30 -26.53 -7.14
CA SER A 120 -32.76 -26.70 -7.14
C SER A 120 -33.09 -28.15 -6.75
N PRO A 121 -33.90 -28.36 -5.71
CA PRO A 121 -34.35 -29.69 -5.26
C PRO A 121 -35.29 -30.37 -6.26
#